data_AF-A0A7J9PW31-F1
#
_entry.id   AF-A0A7J9PW31-F1
#
_cell.length_a   1.000
_cell.length_b   1.000
_cell.length_c   1.000
_cell.angle_alpha   90.00
_cell.angle_beta   90.00
_cell.angle_gamma   90.00
#
_symmetry.space_group_name_H-M   'P 1'
#
loop_
_entity.id
_entity.type
_entity.pdbx_description
1 polymer ?
#
loop_
_entity_poly.entity_id
_entity_poly.type
_entity_poly.pdbx_seq_one_letter_code
_entity_poly.pdbx_strand_id
1 'polypeptide(L)'
;MMKKFYPVIAMACLFVVAQLMAIAITPTFNEAGVQAFEDPENVGNAIFYIAVILVFTAVLLTIAKYGFKRLIKAIILFAVCTTMWYVFYPLLWKIIPYGINLGIVIDIPFSLSILLAVSLTFALYRHPEWYVVDAVGIVIAAGAASIFGLSLAILPTIVLLVALAVY
;
A
#
# COMPACT_ATOMS: atom_id res chain seq x y z
N MET A 1 -36.66 0.76 -1.97
CA MET A 1 -35.67 0.89 -3.07
C MET A 1 -34.38 1.62 -2.67
N MET A 2 -34.43 2.66 -1.83
CA MET A 2 -33.23 3.46 -1.45
C MET A 2 -32.15 2.72 -0.66
N LYS A 3 -32.49 1.63 0.06
CA LYS A 3 -31.52 0.86 0.86
C LYS A 3 -30.43 0.15 0.04
N LYS A 4 -30.64 -0.05 -1.27
CA LYS A 4 -29.65 -0.69 -2.16
C LYS A 4 -28.54 0.26 -2.61
N PHE A 5 -28.72 1.58 -2.49
CA PHE A 5 -27.72 2.56 -2.94
C PHE A 5 -26.67 2.87 -1.86
N TYR A 6 -26.96 2.66 -0.57
CA TYR A 6 -26.00 2.95 0.50
C TYR A 6 -24.65 2.25 0.33
N PRO A 7 -24.57 0.94 -0.01
CA PRO A 7 -23.29 0.28 -0.22
C PRO A 7 -22.52 0.84 -1.42
N VAL A 8 -23.23 1.20 -2.51
CA VAL A 8 -22.62 1.75 -3.73
C VAL A 8 -22.03 3.13 -3.46
N ILE A 9 -22.78 3.99 -2.77
CA ILE A 9 -22.32 5.33 -2.39
C ILE A 9 -21.16 5.24 -1.40
N ALA A 10 -21.22 4.31 -0.43
CA ALA A 10 -20.13 4.06 0.50
C ALA A 10 -18.84 3.65 -0.22
N MET A 11 -18.93 2.72 -1.18
CA MET A 11 -17.77 2.30 -1.98
C MET A 11 -17.19 3.45 -2.81
N ALA A 12 -18.03 4.28 -3.44
CA ALA A 12 -17.58 5.47 -4.14
C ALA A 12 -16.87 6.47 -3.20
N CYS A 13 -17.39 6.64 -1.98
CA CYS A 13 -16.77 7.47 -0.95
C CYS A 13 -15.40 6.92 -0.54
N LEU A 14 -15.29 5.61 -0.27
CA LEU A 14 -14.02 4.96 0.07
C LEU A 14 -12.97 5.14 -1.04
N PHE A 15 -13.39 5.02 -2.32
CA PHE A 15 -12.53 5.26 -3.47
C PHE A 15 -12.00 6.70 -3.52
N VAL A 16 -12.88 7.70 -3.36
CA VAL A 16 -12.48 9.11 -3.34
C VAL A 16 -11.56 9.40 -2.15
N VAL A 17 -11.86 8.86 -0.96
CA VAL A 17 -11.02 9.02 0.23
C VAL A 17 -9.62 8.44 0.00
N ALA A 18 -9.52 7.25 -0.59
CA ALA A 18 -8.24 6.64 -0.90
C ALA A 18 -7.41 7.48 -1.90
N GLN A 19 -8.06 8.06 -2.91
CA GLN A 19 -7.39 8.96 -3.87
C GLN A 19 -6.92 10.26 -3.24
N LEU A 20 -7.77 10.91 -2.45
CA LEU A 20 -7.41 12.14 -1.73
C LEU A 20 -6.26 11.89 -0.75
N MET A 21 -6.29 10.75 -0.06
CA MET A 21 -5.22 10.33 0.83
C MET A 21 -3.93 10.06 0.07
N ALA A 22 -3.99 9.42 -1.11
CA ALA A 22 -2.81 9.22 -1.95
C ALA A 22 -2.17 10.57 -2.35
N ILE A 23 -2.97 11.51 -2.85
CA ILE A 23 -2.49 12.85 -3.23
C ILE A 23 -1.87 13.57 -2.03
N ALA A 24 -2.46 13.44 -0.84
CA ALA A 24 -1.95 14.07 0.38
C ALA A 24 -0.60 13.48 0.84
N ILE A 25 -0.39 12.17 0.67
CA ILE A 25 0.82 11.46 1.12
C ILE A 25 1.97 11.57 0.10
N THR A 26 1.65 11.68 -1.20
CA THR A 26 2.60 11.68 -2.31
C THR A 26 3.80 12.64 -2.14
N PRO A 27 3.64 13.91 -1.71
CA PRO A 27 4.78 14.81 -1.53
C PRO A 27 5.79 14.30 -0.49
N THR A 28 5.30 13.70 0.59
CA THR A 28 6.13 13.12 1.65
C THR A 28 6.89 11.88 1.16
N PHE A 29 6.27 11.08 0.29
CA PHE A 29 6.94 9.92 -0.31
C PHE A 29 8.03 10.34 -1.30
N ASN A 30 7.82 11.41 -2.05
CA ASN A 30 8.82 11.98 -2.94
C ASN A 30 10.05 12.48 -2.17
N GLU A 31 9.83 13.21 -1.06
CA GLU A 31 10.91 13.67 -0.17
C GLU A 31 11.69 12.50 0.45
N ALA A 32 11.00 11.41 0.79
CA ALA A 32 11.61 10.20 1.33
C ALA A 32 12.22 9.26 0.25
N GLY A 33 12.17 9.65 -1.03
CA GLY A 33 12.72 8.86 -2.14
C GLY A 33 12.02 7.52 -2.34
N VAL A 34 10.74 7.39 -1.96
CA VAL A 34 9.97 6.16 -2.08
C VAL A 34 9.49 6.00 -3.53
N GLN A 35 10.41 5.56 -4.38
CA GLN A 35 10.20 5.36 -5.81
C GLN A 35 10.69 3.98 -6.25
N ALA A 36 9.91 3.29 -7.08
CA ALA A 36 10.19 1.92 -7.50
C ALA A 36 11.11 1.84 -8.74
N PHE A 37 11.12 2.87 -9.58
CA PHE A 37 11.89 2.91 -10.84
C PHE A 37 12.69 4.19 -10.92
N GLU A 38 13.95 4.14 -11.37
CA GLU A 38 14.81 5.33 -11.48
C GLU A 38 14.35 6.28 -12.59
N ASP A 39 13.90 5.76 -13.73
CA ASP A 39 13.39 6.52 -14.88
C ASP A 39 11.88 6.29 -15.06
N PRO A 40 11.01 7.20 -14.56
CA PRO A 40 9.56 7.06 -14.67
C PRO A 40 9.00 7.12 -16.08
N GLU A 41 9.73 7.66 -17.06
CA GLU A 41 9.22 7.88 -18.43
C GLU A 41 9.31 6.62 -19.29
N ASN A 42 10.13 5.66 -18.88
CA ASN A 42 10.33 4.41 -19.62
C ASN A 42 9.07 3.53 -19.61
N VAL A 43 8.47 3.33 -20.79
CA VAL A 43 7.30 2.44 -20.99
C VAL A 43 7.61 0.98 -20.64
N GLY A 44 8.89 0.57 -20.68
CA GLY A 44 9.35 -0.74 -20.24
C GLY A 44 9.00 -1.05 -18.78
N ASN A 45 8.92 -0.03 -17.91
CA ASN A 45 8.55 -0.20 -16.50
C ASN A 45 7.13 -0.74 -16.35
N ALA A 46 6.20 -0.35 -17.23
CA ALA A 46 4.82 -0.85 -17.21
C ALA A 46 4.77 -2.35 -17.54
N ILE A 47 5.52 -2.78 -18.56
CA ILE A 47 5.61 -4.20 -18.96
C ILE A 47 6.28 -5.02 -17.85
N PHE A 48 7.38 -4.50 -17.30
CA PHE A 48 8.06 -5.14 -16.16
C PHE A 48 7.11 -5.29 -14.97
N TYR A 49 6.33 -4.27 -14.65
CA TYR A 49 5.37 -4.30 -13.56
C TYR A 49 4.28 -5.37 -13.77
N ILE A 50 3.72 -5.49 -14.99
CA ILE A 50 2.77 -6.56 -15.34
C ILE A 50 3.42 -7.93 -15.13
N ALA A 51 4.65 -8.13 -15.60
CA ALA A 51 5.37 -9.39 -15.42
C ALA A 51 5.57 -9.72 -13.93
N VAL A 52 5.94 -8.74 -13.10
CA VAL A 52 6.12 -8.93 -11.65
C VAL A 52 4.79 -9.31 -10.97
N ILE A 53 3.67 -8.65 -11.32
CA ILE A 53 2.35 -9.03 -10.78
C ILE A 53 2.02 -10.48 -11.15
N LEU A 54 2.21 -10.87 -12.41
CA LEU A 54 1.91 -12.22 -12.87
C LEU A 54 2.76 -13.27 -12.14
N VAL A 55 4.05 -12.99 -11.92
CA VAL A 55 4.94 -13.85 -11.13
C VAL A 55 4.44 -13.95 -9.68
N PHE A 56 4.12 -12.82 -9.06
CA PHE A 56 3.61 -12.80 -7.69
C PHE A 56 2.31 -13.59 -7.55
N THR A 57 1.35 -13.39 -8.46
CA THR A 57 0.10 -14.16 -8.50
C THR A 57 0.36 -15.64 -8.75
N ALA A 58 1.25 -16.00 -9.67
CA ALA A 58 1.61 -17.39 -9.94
C ALA A 58 2.23 -18.08 -8.69
N VAL A 59 3.07 -17.37 -7.94
CA VAL A 59 3.61 -17.86 -6.66
C VAL A 59 2.49 -18.11 -5.66
N LEU A 60 1.59 -17.15 -5.46
CA LEU A 60 0.45 -17.32 -4.55
C LEU A 60 -0.45 -18.49 -4.94
N LEU A 61 -0.78 -18.61 -6.24
CA LEU A 61 -1.60 -19.71 -6.76
C LEU A 61 -0.90 -21.06 -6.63
N THR A 62 0.42 -21.12 -6.83
CA THR A 62 1.21 -22.33 -6.64
C THR A 62 1.15 -22.79 -5.18
N ILE A 63 1.35 -21.88 -4.23
CA ILE A 63 1.23 -22.18 -2.80
C ILE A 63 -0.20 -22.64 -2.45
N ALA A 64 -1.22 -21.99 -3.02
CA ALA A 64 -2.62 -22.38 -2.86
C ALA A 64 -2.93 -23.77 -3.40
N LYS A 65 -2.34 -24.13 -4.54
CA LYS A 65 -2.47 -25.47 -5.14
C LYS A 65 -1.93 -26.57 -4.22
N TYR A 66 -0.86 -26.31 -3.48
CA TYR A 66 -0.31 -27.24 -2.49
C TYR A 66 -1.05 -27.25 -1.14
N GLY A 67 -2.09 -26.42 -0.97
CA GLY A 67 -2.96 -26.46 0.20
C GLY A 67 -2.39 -25.79 1.47
N PHE A 68 -1.30 -25.03 1.38
CA PHE A 68 -0.67 -24.35 2.53
C PHE A 68 -1.42 -23.08 2.97
N LYS A 69 -2.68 -23.23 3.42
CA LYS A 69 -3.55 -22.10 3.83
C LYS A 69 -2.91 -21.20 4.90
N ARG A 70 -2.15 -21.77 5.84
CA ARG A 70 -1.43 -20.99 6.87
C ARG A 70 -0.32 -20.12 6.28
N LEU A 71 0.40 -20.63 5.27
CA LEU A 71 1.48 -19.90 4.61
C LEU A 71 0.94 -18.71 3.83
N ILE A 72 -0.17 -18.90 3.11
CA ILE A 72 -0.86 -17.80 2.39
C ILE A 72 -1.27 -16.70 3.36
N LYS A 73 -1.92 -17.07 4.47
CA LYS A 73 -2.32 -16.12 5.50
C LYS A 73 -1.11 -15.35 6.06
N ALA A 74 -0.01 -16.04 6.32
CA ALA A 74 1.22 -15.42 6.80
C ALA A 74 1.82 -14.45 5.77
N ILE A 75 1.92 -14.85 4.51
CA ILE A 75 2.44 -14.01 3.42
C ILE A 75 1.59 -12.75 3.25
N ILE A 76 0.26 -12.89 3.23
CA ILE A 76 -0.65 -11.75 3.07
C ILE A 76 -0.53 -10.79 4.25
N LEU A 77 -0.56 -11.30 5.49
CA LEU A 77 -0.43 -10.44 6.68
C LEU A 77 0.94 -9.76 6.75
N PHE A 78 2.00 -10.47 6.36
CA PHE A 78 3.32 -9.90 6.27
C PHE A 78 3.39 -8.79 5.20
N ALA A 79 2.81 -9.01 4.02
CA ALA A 79 2.71 -8.00 2.98
C ALA A 79 1.92 -6.77 3.46
N VAL A 80 0.77 -6.98 4.12
CA VAL A 80 -0.03 -5.89 4.72
C VAL A 80 0.78 -5.10 5.74
N CYS A 81 1.45 -5.78 6.67
CA CYS A 81 2.25 -5.14 7.72
C CYS A 81 3.41 -4.33 7.14
N THR A 82 4.16 -4.90 6.20
CA THR A 82 5.29 -4.22 5.56
C THR A 82 4.79 -3.02 4.75
N THR A 83 3.69 -3.15 4.02
CA THR A 83 3.11 -2.03 3.25
C THR A 83 2.65 -0.90 4.19
N MET A 84 1.97 -1.22 5.28
CA MET A 84 1.60 -0.22 6.30
C MET A 84 2.82 0.49 6.88
N TRP A 85 3.88 -0.26 7.18
CA TRP A 85 5.12 0.32 7.69
C TRP A 85 5.74 1.30 6.68
N TYR A 86 5.78 0.93 5.40
CA TYR A 86 6.20 1.82 4.30
C TYR A 86 5.34 3.07 4.16
N VAL A 87 4.07 3.03 4.55
CA VAL A 87 3.20 4.21 4.56
C VAL A 87 3.44 5.09 5.79
N PHE A 88 3.51 4.48 6.97
CA PHE A 88 3.62 5.25 8.21
C PHE A 88 5.00 5.85 8.45
N TYR A 89 6.08 5.19 8.00
CA TYR A 89 7.43 5.66 8.28
C TYR A 89 7.73 7.05 7.67
N PRO A 90 7.53 7.30 6.36
CA PRO A 90 7.76 8.63 5.78
C PRO A 90 6.88 9.71 6.42
N LEU A 91 5.63 9.36 6.76
CA LEU A 91 4.69 10.29 7.39
C LEU A 91 5.15 10.70 8.80
N LEU A 92 5.56 9.74 9.62
CA LEU A 92 6.04 10.01 10.98
C LEU A 92 7.38 10.72 10.97
N TRP A 93 8.27 10.38 10.03
CA TRP A 93 9.55 11.05 9.85
C TRP A 93 9.39 12.55 9.57
N LYS A 94 8.37 12.93 8.78
CA LYS A 94 8.06 14.33 8.49
C LYS A 94 7.48 15.10 9.68
N ILE A 95 6.72 14.43 10.54
CA ILE A 95 5.98 15.07 11.66
C ILE A 95 6.83 15.15 12.93
N ILE A 96 7.63 14.11 13.21
CA ILE A 96 8.40 13.98 14.44
C ILE A 96 9.87 14.30 14.11
N PRO A 97 10.38 15.50 14.45
CA PRO A 97 11.80 15.78 14.28
C PRO A 97 12.63 14.80 15.11
N TYR A 98 13.77 14.37 14.55
CA TYR A 98 14.71 13.39 15.10
C TYR A 98 14.83 13.46 16.62
N GLY A 99 14.87 12.27 17.23
CA GLY A 99 14.73 12.06 18.67
C GLY A 99 15.65 12.89 19.56
N ILE A 100 15.18 13.05 20.80
CA ILE A 100 15.93 13.63 21.93
C ILE A 100 17.34 13.02 21.95
N ASN A 101 18.37 13.86 21.82
CA ASN A 101 19.78 13.47 21.92
C ASN A 101 20.10 12.99 23.35
N LEU A 102 19.72 11.76 23.69
CA LEU A 102 19.92 11.13 25.00
C LEU A 102 20.97 10.00 24.94
N GLY A 103 21.99 10.12 24.08
CA GLY A 103 23.13 9.19 24.02
C GLY A 103 22.83 7.79 23.43
N ILE A 104 21.58 7.51 23.08
CA ILE A 104 21.15 6.31 22.35
C ILE A 104 20.35 6.80 21.15
N VAL A 105 20.86 6.59 19.93
CA VAL A 105 20.15 6.97 18.70
C VAL A 105 19.00 5.99 18.46
N ILE A 106 17.87 6.20 19.15
CA ILE A 106 16.63 5.50 18.84
C ILE A 106 15.91 6.35 17.80
N ASP A 107 15.80 5.83 16.57
CA ASP A 107 14.94 6.42 15.54
C ASP A 107 13.47 6.23 15.96
N ILE A 108 12.93 7.24 16.67
CA ILE A 108 11.57 7.27 17.20
C ILE A 108 10.54 7.06 16.07
N PRO A 109 10.61 7.77 14.92
CA PRO A 109 9.76 7.50 13.75
C PRO A 109 9.78 6.04 13.29
N PHE A 110 10.96 5.43 13.21
CA PHE A 110 11.10 4.03 12.79
C PHE A 110 10.41 3.07 13.76
N SER A 111 10.69 3.19 15.06
CA SER A 111 10.12 2.29 16.06
C SER A 111 8.59 2.45 16.18
N LEU A 112 8.10 3.70 16.11
CA LEU A 112 6.67 3.99 16.20
C LEU A 112 5.92 3.52 14.95
N SER A 113 6.49 3.69 13.75
CA SER A 113 5.88 3.20 12.50
C SER A 113 5.72 1.69 12.49
N ILE A 114 6.71 0.94 12.97
CA ILE A 114 6.61 -0.52 13.13
C ILE A 114 5.52 -0.87 14.13
N LEU A 115 5.49 -0.21 15.29
CA LEU A 115 4.49 -0.47 16.32
C LEU A 115 3.07 -0.23 15.78
N LEU A 116 2.84 0.85 15.04
CA LEU A 116 1.55 1.13 14.41
C LEU A 116 1.17 0.09 13.35
N ALA A 117 2.11 -0.25 12.46
CA ALA A 117 1.87 -1.24 11.41
C ALA A 117 1.55 -2.64 11.98
N VAL A 118 2.32 -3.07 12.99
CA VAL A 118 2.08 -4.33 13.70
C VAL A 118 0.75 -4.29 14.45
N SER A 119 0.43 -3.19 15.13
CA SER A 119 -0.83 -3.03 15.86
C SER A 119 -2.05 -3.13 14.95
N LEU A 120 -2.05 -2.42 13.82
CA LEU A 120 -3.14 -2.47 12.83
C LEU A 120 -3.24 -3.83 12.13
N THR A 121 -2.11 -4.45 11.80
CA THR A 121 -2.10 -5.80 11.24
C THR A 121 -2.59 -6.83 12.25
N PHE A 122 -2.24 -6.67 13.53
CA PHE A 122 -2.72 -7.53 14.61
C PHE A 122 -4.23 -7.37 14.84
N ALA A 123 -4.73 -6.13 14.79
CA ALA A 123 -6.17 -5.86 14.82
C ALA A 123 -6.88 -6.58 13.67
N LEU A 124 -6.35 -6.49 12.44
CA LEU A 124 -6.88 -7.20 11.27
C LEU A 124 -6.83 -8.73 11.44
N TYR A 125 -5.79 -9.26 12.10
CA TYR A 125 -5.66 -10.69 12.34
C TYR A 125 -6.65 -11.22 13.39
N ARG A 126 -6.85 -10.47 14.49
CA ARG A 126 -7.64 -10.89 15.65
C ARG A 126 -9.13 -10.64 15.44
N HIS A 127 -9.47 -9.46 14.93
CA HIS A 127 -10.84 -8.96 14.78
C HIS A 127 -11.01 -8.25 13.43
N PRO A 128 -11.20 -9.01 12.34
CA PRO A 128 -11.46 -8.45 11.00
C PRO A 128 -12.90 -7.91 10.92
N GLU A 129 -13.20 -6.88 11.69
CA GLU A 129 -14.45 -6.14 11.61
C GLU A 129 -14.44 -5.26 10.35
N TRP A 130 -15.62 -5.06 9.74
CA TRP A 130 -15.75 -4.42 8.42
C TRP A 130 -15.04 -3.06 8.34
N TYR A 131 -15.17 -2.22 9.37
CA TYR A 131 -14.52 -0.91 9.40
C TYR A 131 -12.99 -0.99 9.54
N VAL A 132 -12.45 -2.05 10.17
CA VAL A 132 -11.00 -2.28 10.28
C VAL A 132 -10.45 -2.64 8.90
N VAL A 133 -11.14 -3.54 8.20
CA VAL A 133 -10.77 -3.93 6.84
C VAL A 133 -10.81 -2.73 5.90
N ASP A 134 -11.85 -1.90 5.97
CA ASP A 134 -11.99 -0.71 5.14
C ASP A 134 -10.89 0.32 5.44
N ALA A 135 -10.58 0.59 6.72
CA ALA A 135 -9.52 1.51 7.11
C ALA A 135 -8.14 1.04 6.63
N VAL A 136 -7.82 -0.24 6.86
CA VAL A 136 -6.58 -0.86 6.38
C VAL A 136 -6.50 -0.81 4.85
N GLY A 137 -7.61 -1.14 4.18
CA GLY A 137 -7.74 -1.10 2.73
C GLY A 137 -7.46 0.29 2.16
N ILE A 138 -8.04 1.33 2.76
CA ILE A 138 -7.79 2.73 2.36
C ILE A 138 -6.30 3.08 2.49
N VAL A 139 -5.67 2.74 3.62
CA VAL A 139 -4.24 3.07 3.86
C VAL A 139 -3.34 2.37 2.84
N ILE A 140 -3.58 1.07 2.58
CA ILE A 140 -2.81 0.31 1.59
C ILE A 140 -3.04 0.86 0.18
N ALA A 141 -4.30 1.15 -0.18
CA ALA A 141 -4.64 1.70 -1.48
C ALA A 141 -3.98 3.07 -1.71
N ALA A 142 -4.04 3.95 -0.70
CA ALA A 142 -3.40 5.26 -0.75
C ALA A 142 -1.87 5.14 -0.89
N GLY A 143 -1.25 4.26 -0.11
CA GLY A 143 0.18 3.98 -0.17
C GLY A 143 0.62 3.47 -1.53
N ALA A 144 -0.01 2.40 -2.02
CA ALA A 144 0.31 1.81 -3.32
C ALA A 144 0.08 2.80 -4.47
N ALA A 145 -1.04 3.52 -4.47
CA ALA A 145 -1.34 4.54 -5.49
C ALA A 145 -0.30 5.67 -5.51
N SER A 146 0.16 6.11 -4.33
CA SER A 146 1.21 7.14 -4.22
C SER A 146 2.54 6.65 -4.78
N ILE A 147 2.96 5.42 -4.42
CA ILE A 147 4.22 4.84 -4.90
C ILE A 147 4.18 4.67 -6.42
N PHE A 148 3.11 4.09 -6.98
CA PHE A 148 3.01 3.92 -8.44
C PHE A 148 2.86 5.25 -9.17
N GLY A 149 2.14 6.22 -8.60
CA GLY A 149 2.01 7.57 -9.16
C GLY A 149 3.33 8.34 -9.20
N LEU A 150 4.25 8.09 -8.26
CA LEU A 150 5.61 8.64 -8.30
C LEU A 150 6.54 7.86 -9.25
N SER A 151 6.34 6.55 -9.37
CA SER A 151 7.28 5.66 -10.07
C SER A 151 7.03 5.54 -11.57
N LEU A 152 5.83 5.91 -12.04
CA LEU A 152 5.46 5.82 -13.45
C LEU A 152 4.93 7.18 -13.92
N ALA A 153 5.55 7.73 -14.95
CA ALA A 153 5.04 8.92 -15.61
C ALA A 153 3.68 8.64 -16.28
N ILE A 154 3.07 9.70 -16.80
CA ILE A 154 1.72 9.64 -17.37
C ILE A 154 1.65 8.61 -18.52
N LEU A 155 2.64 8.59 -19.41
CA LEU A 155 2.62 7.71 -20.59
C LEU A 155 2.72 6.22 -20.20
N PRO A 156 3.72 5.75 -19.42
CA PRO A 156 3.74 4.35 -18.96
C PRO A 156 2.52 3.97 -18.12
N THR A 157 1.99 4.90 -17.32
CA THR A 157 0.77 4.67 -16.53
C THR A 157 -0.45 4.42 -17.42
N ILE A 158 -0.64 5.22 -18.47
CA ILE A 158 -1.74 5.00 -19.42
C ILE A 158 -1.61 3.65 -20.11
N VAL A 159 -0.39 3.30 -20.56
CA VAL A 159 -0.13 2.00 -21.20
C VAL A 159 -0.47 0.85 -20.25
N LEU A 160 -0.04 0.95 -18.98
CA LEU A 160 -0.35 -0.02 -17.94
C LEU A 160 -1.86 -0.17 -17.73
N LEU A 161 -2.58 0.94 -17.55
CA LEU A 161 -4.02 0.95 -17.31
C LEU A 161 -4.81 0.38 -18.48
N VAL A 162 -4.44 0.72 -19.71
CA VAL A 162 -5.08 0.18 -20.92
C VAL A 162 -4.81 -1.32 -21.05
N ALA A 163 -3.56 -1.76 -20.85
CA ALA A 163 -3.23 -3.18 -20.91
C ALA A 163 -4.02 -4.00 -19.88
N LEU A 164 -4.12 -3.51 -18.64
CA LEU A 164 -4.90 -4.15 -17.58
C LEU A 164 -6.42 -4.09 -17.79
N ALA A 165 -6.93 -3.07 -18.49
CA ALA A 165 -8.36 -2.98 -18.80
C ALA A 165 -8.78 -3.94 -19.93
N VAL A 166 -7.85 -4.32 -20.81
CA VAL A 166 -8.09 -5.28 -21.91
C VAL A 166 -7.99 -6.73 -21.43
N TYR A 167 -7.11 -7.01 -20.47
CA TYR A 167 -6.91 -8.34 -19.86
C TYR A 167 -8.09 -8.77 -19.00
#